data_AF-A0A3D2J8F9-F1
#
_entry.id   AF-A0A3D2J8F9-F1
#
_cell.length_a   1.000
_cell.length_b   1.000
_cell.length_c   1.000
_cell.angle_alpha   90.00
_cell.angle_beta   90.00
_cell.angle_gamma   90.00
#
_symmetry.space_group_name_H-M   'P 1'
#
loop_
_entity.id
_entity.type
_entity.pdbx_description
1 polymer ?
#
loop_
_entity_poly.entity_id
_entity_poly.type
_entity_poly.pdbx_seq_one_letter_code
_entity_poly.pdbx_strand_id
1 'polypeptide(L)'
;MSSYVLDFQDIDTTKFMVVGGKGANLGELSRIEGIHVPDGFCITTEAFQRIIEETPSIHALLNQLSLLTVQDRDTIAELSGEIRRVIEGIDIPHDIQQEIAHHLSRHGEQHAYAVRSSATAEDLPTASFAGQQDTYLNIVGKEAILTHISKCWASLFTERAVTYRLQNSFDHRNVQLAVVVQKMVFPQAAGIVFTADPVTANRKIVSIDASFGLGEALVSGLVNADNYKVHDGKIIEKNIPSKKLAIYALQDGGTKEQDIEPERQNKQVLTDEQISQLERIGRRIEAHFGCPQDIEWCLVNDTFSIVQSRPITTLYPIPDAHDSENHVYLSVAHQQMMTDPMMPLGLSLWQLTAARPMYKAGGRLFVDVTSQLASSVSRTMLLDAMGQHDPLMKDALMSIIERGDVIPSLPDETKEQRPGTSNTNRPSASFQPHIENDPTIVSDLMKRSQASIEELKQTIQTKSGADVFDFILEDFQQLKKIVFDPQSSAVFMAAINASFWLN
;
A
#
# COMPACT_ATOMS: atom_id res chain seq x y z
N MET A 1 26.96 4.47 25.46
CA MET A 1 26.62 3.06 25.75
C MET A 1 25.32 2.80 25.02
N SER A 2 25.26 1.76 24.17
CA SER A 2 24.00 1.32 23.58
C SER A 2 23.11 0.75 24.70
N SER A 3 21.85 1.17 24.77
CA SER A 3 20.86 0.63 25.70
C SER A 3 20.24 -0.61 25.07
N TYR A 4 20.09 -1.71 25.80
CA TYR A 4 19.42 -2.89 25.26
C TYR A 4 17.89 -2.75 25.27
N VAL A 5 17.37 -1.81 26.05
CA VAL A 5 15.95 -1.52 26.19
C VAL A 5 15.69 -0.02 25.98
N LEU A 6 14.62 0.32 25.27
CA LEU A 6 14.19 1.71 25.05
C LEU A 6 12.69 1.84 25.34
N ASP A 7 12.31 2.82 26.17
CA ASP A 7 10.89 3.16 26.38
C ASP A 7 10.32 3.80 25.10
N PHE A 8 9.01 3.64 24.83
CA PHE A 8 8.38 4.23 23.63
C PHE A 8 8.60 5.73 23.51
N GLN A 9 8.61 6.45 24.64
CA GLN A 9 8.82 7.90 24.69
C GLN A 9 10.23 8.33 24.22
N ASP A 10 11.20 7.41 24.28
CA ASP A 10 12.58 7.63 23.85
C ASP A 10 12.84 7.16 22.42
N ILE A 11 11.82 6.63 21.72
CA ILE A 11 11.93 6.12 20.35
C ILE A 11 11.45 7.17 19.36
N ASP A 12 12.18 7.31 18.26
CA ASP A 12 11.79 8.10 17.10
C ASP A 12 12.06 7.33 15.80
N THR A 13 11.61 7.87 14.66
CA THR A 13 11.80 7.29 13.33
C THR A 13 13.26 6.97 12.99
N THR A 14 14.24 7.65 13.57
CA THR A 14 15.67 7.37 13.28
C THR A 14 16.14 6.06 13.89
N LYS A 15 15.41 5.53 14.88
CA LYS A 15 15.71 4.27 15.58
C LYS A 15 15.05 3.05 14.94
N PHE A 16 14.52 3.16 13.72
CA PHE A 16 13.91 2.04 13.00
C PHE A 16 14.78 0.78 12.95
N MET A 17 16.09 0.92 12.68
CA MET A 17 17.02 -0.22 12.66
C MET A 17 17.29 -0.84 14.05
N VAL A 18 16.98 -0.10 15.11
CA VAL A 18 17.23 -0.49 16.51
C VAL A 18 16.01 -1.18 17.12
N VAL A 19 14.79 -0.74 16.77
CA VAL A 19 13.55 -1.24 17.39
C VAL A 19 12.58 -1.89 16.42
N GLY A 20 12.95 -2.00 15.14
CA GLY A 20 12.09 -2.52 14.08
C GLY A 20 10.90 -1.61 13.76
N GLY A 21 10.10 -2.02 12.77
CA GLY A 21 9.00 -1.20 12.27
C GLY A 21 7.88 -0.95 13.29
N LYS A 22 7.40 -2.01 13.96
CA LYS A 22 6.33 -1.92 14.96
C LYS A 22 6.74 -1.06 16.17
N GLY A 23 7.97 -1.24 16.66
CA GLY A 23 8.54 -0.45 17.75
C GLY A 23 8.70 1.03 17.39
N ALA A 24 9.21 1.33 16.19
CA ALA A 24 9.36 2.70 15.71
C ALA A 24 8.00 3.40 15.57
N ASN A 25 7.01 2.73 14.98
CA ASN A 25 5.67 3.30 14.82
C ASN A 25 4.99 3.54 16.17
N LEU A 26 5.18 2.67 17.17
CA LEU A 26 4.69 2.89 18.53
C LEU A 26 5.35 4.08 19.22
N GLY A 27 6.65 4.25 19.02
CA GLY A 27 7.39 5.43 19.48
C GLY A 27 6.80 6.72 18.91
N GLU A 28 6.58 6.79 17.59
CA GLU A 28 5.96 7.94 16.93
C GLU A 28 4.52 8.17 17.39
N LEU A 29 3.69 7.13 17.46
CA LEU A 29 2.31 7.22 17.96
C LEU A 29 2.26 7.82 19.37
N SER A 30 3.20 7.45 20.25
CA SER A 30 3.25 7.95 21.64
C SER A 30 3.52 9.46 21.74
N ARG A 31 4.05 10.08 20.68
CA ARG A 31 4.31 11.52 20.59
C ARG A 31 3.12 12.32 20.08
N ILE A 32 2.11 11.67 19.52
CA ILE A 32 0.93 12.34 19.00
C ILE A 32 0.03 12.74 20.17
N GLU A 33 -0.08 14.05 20.42
CA GLU A 33 -0.96 14.58 21.45
C GLU A 33 -2.40 14.05 21.29
N GLY A 34 -3.09 13.72 22.38
CA GLY A 34 -4.47 13.24 22.34
C GLY A 34 -4.68 11.85 21.73
N ILE A 35 -3.60 11.14 21.37
CA ILE A 35 -3.65 9.70 21.06
C ILE A 35 -3.12 8.95 22.29
N HIS A 36 -3.91 7.99 22.75
CA HIS A 36 -3.53 7.15 23.89
C HIS A 36 -2.89 5.86 23.39
N VAL A 37 -1.61 5.69 23.66
CA VAL A 37 -0.86 4.45 23.40
C VAL A 37 -0.55 3.80 24.75
N PRO A 38 -0.82 2.49 24.94
CA PRO A 38 -0.44 1.80 26.16
C PRO A 38 1.08 1.82 26.37
N ASP A 39 1.50 2.09 27.60
CA ASP A 39 2.91 2.18 27.97
C ASP A 39 3.67 0.88 27.64
N GLY A 40 4.96 1.01 27.38
CA GLY A 40 5.81 -0.12 27.06
C GLY A 40 7.20 0.30 26.62
N PHE A 41 7.96 -0.71 26.23
CA PHE A 41 9.34 -0.57 25.82
C PHE A 41 9.69 -1.59 24.72
N CYS A 42 10.80 -1.35 24.04
CA CYS A 42 11.37 -2.24 23.04
C CYS A 42 12.69 -2.81 23.57
N ILE A 43 12.81 -4.14 23.53
CA ILE A 43 14.11 -4.81 23.53
C ILE A 43 14.70 -4.63 22.14
N THR A 44 15.85 -4.00 22.09
CA THR A 44 16.52 -3.57 20.86
C THR A 44 17.12 -4.73 20.06
N THR A 45 17.45 -4.47 18.80
CA THR A 45 18.15 -5.41 17.93
C THR A 45 19.56 -5.73 18.41
N GLU A 46 20.22 -4.84 19.16
CA GLU A 46 21.53 -5.12 19.77
C GLU A 46 21.47 -6.28 20.77
N ALA A 47 20.37 -6.40 21.53
CA ALA A 47 20.18 -7.51 22.46
C ALA A 47 20.09 -8.85 21.72
N PHE A 48 19.32 -8.87 20.62
CA PHE A 48 19.23 -10.04 19.75
C PHE A 48 20.58 -10.36 19.12
N GLN A 49 21.27 -9.37 18.54
CA GLN A 49 22.56 -9.55 17.88
C GLN A 49 23.58 -10.17 18.85
N ARG A 50 23.68 -9.67 20.08
CA ARG A 50 24.58 -10.19 21.09
C ARG A 50 24.31 -11.67 21.40
N ILE A 51 23.04 -12.05 21.57
CA ILE A 51 22.65 -13.43 21.87
C ILE A 51 23.02 -14.37 20.72
N ILE A 52 22.82 -13.93 19.48
CA ILE A 52 23.21 -14.70 18.29
C ILE A 52 24.73 -14.82 18.20
N GLU A 53 25.46 -13.70 18.36
CA GLU A 53 26.93 -13.62 18.33
C GLU A 53 27.61 -14.52 19.38
N GLU A 54 27.08 -14.54 20.60
CA GLU A 54 27.58 -15.36 21.71
C GLU A 54 27.23 -16.86 21.56
N THR A 55 26.49 -17.25 20.51
CA THR A 55 26.04 -18.63 20.27
C THR A 55 26.58 -19.19 18.94
N PRO A 56 27.77 -19.83 18.93
CA PRO A 56 28.40 -20.36 17.70
C PRO A 56 27.58 -21.42 16.96
N SER A 57 26.75 -22.20 17.67
CA SER A 57 25.90 -23.23 17.06
C SER A 57 24.86 -22.61 16.10
N ILE A 58 24.32 -21.43 16.42
CA ILE A 58 23.39 -20.73 15.52
C ILE A 58 24.08 -20.34 14.22
N HIS A 59 25.32 -19.84 14.27
CA HIS A 59 26.07 -19.47 13.06
C HIS A 59 26.28 -20.67 12.13
N ALA A 60 26.59 -21.84 12.69
CA ALA A 60 26.73 -23.07 11.91
C ALA A 60 25.41 -23.44 11.21
N LEU A 61 24.29 -23.36 11.92
CA LEU A 61 22.96 -23.64 11.37
C LEU A 61 22.54 -22.61 10.31
N LEU A 62 22.82 -21.32 10.53
CA LEU A 62 22.55 -20.26 9.55
C LEU A 62 23.37 -20.44 8.26
N ASN A 63 24.62 -20.88 8.38
CA ASN A 63 25.45 -21.20 7.21
C ASN A 63 24.86 -22.36 6.41
N GLN A 64 24.38 -23.41 7.07
CA GLN A 64 23.68 -24.51 6.40
C GLN A 64 22.40 -24.02 5.72
N LEU A 65 21.61 -23.19 6.41
CA LEU A 65 20.37 -22.63 5.89
C LEU A 65 20.60 -21.75 4.65
N SER A 66 21.70 -20.99 4.60
CA SER A 66 22.04 -20.12 3.47
C SER A 66 22.35 -20.85 2.16
N LEU A 67 22.62 -22.16 2.22
CA LEU A 67 22.88 -22.99 1.06
C LEU A 67 21.59 -23.58 0.44
N LEU A 68 20.46 -23.42 1.13
CA LEU A 68 19.19 -24.00 0.71
C LEU A 68 18.44 -23.08 -0.26
N THR A 69 17.55 -23.71 -1.02
CA THR A 69 16.59 -23.06 -1.91
C THR A 69 15.17 -23.32 -1.43
N VAL A 70 14.21 -22.57 -1.96
CA VAL A 70 12.77 -22.71 -1.63
C VAL A 70 12.21 -24.13 -1.88
N GLN A 71 12.92 -24.94 -2.68
CA GLN A 71 12.51 -26.31 -2.97
C GLN A 71 12.89 -27.31 -1.86
N ASP A 72 13.83 -26.96 -0.99
CA ASP A 72 14.38 -27.85 0.04
C ASP A 72 13.52 -27.87 1.31
N ARG A 73 12.20 -28.05 1.15
CA ARG A 73 11.19 -27.83 2.20
C ARG A 73 11.43 -28.62 3.47
N ASP A 74 11.71 -29.91 3.36
CA ASP A 74 11.90 -30.78 4.53
C ASP A 74 13.15 -30.36 5.33
N THR A 75 14.24 -30.05 4.64
CA THR A 75 15.48 -29.56 5.28
C THR A 75 15.30 -28.18 5.88
N ILE A 76 14.54 -27.29 5.23
CA ILE A 76 14.15 -26.00 5.80
C ILE A 76 13.39 -26.21 7.10
N ALA A 77 12.40 -27.11 7.13
CA ALA A 77 11.61 -27.38 8.33
C ALA A 77 12.47 -27.92 9.48
N GLU A 78 13.36 -28.87 9.20
CA GLU A 78 14.29 -29.45 10.19
C GLU A 78 15.25 -28.40 10.76
N LEU A 79 15.98 -27.66 9.90
CA LEU A 79 16.94 -26.64 10.34
C LEU A 79 16.24 -25.49 11.05
N SER A 80 15.08 -25.04 10.55
CA SER A 80 14.27 -24.02 11.20
C SER A 80 13.87 -24.46 12.60
N GLY A 81 13.39 -25.70 12.75
CA GLY A 81 13.05 -26.28 14.05
C GLY A 81 14.24 -26.44 14.99
N GLU A 82 15.43 -26.74 14.48
CA GLU A 82 16.66 -26.79 15.27
C GLU A 82 17.12 -25.39 15.74
N ILE A 83 17.19 -24.41 14.84
CA ILE A 83 17.54 -23.03 15.17
C ILE A 83 16.60 -22.48 16.24
N ARG A 84 15.30 -22.71 16.09
CA ARG A 84 14.29 -22.29 17.07
C ARG A 84 14.52 -22.91 18.45
N ARG A 85 14.76 -24.22 18.51
CA ARG A 85 15.05 -24.92 19.77
C ARG A 85 16.30 -24.38 20.45
N VAL A 86 17.34 -24.06 19.67
CA VAL A 86 18.56 -23.44 20.20
C VAL A 86 18.24 -22.06 20.77
N ILE A 87 17.58 -21.17 20.02
CA ILE A 87 17.24 -19.81 20.47
C ILE A 87 16.35 -19.82 21.71
N GLU A 88 15.30 -20.66 21.73
CA GLU A 88 14.39 -20.79 22.87
C GLU A 88 15.10 -21.33 24.13
N GLY A 89 16.22 -22.04 23.96
CA GLY A 89 17.04 -22.59 25.06
C GLY A 89 18.18 -21.69 25.53
N ILE A 90 18.37 -20.49 24.94
CA ILE A 90 19.41 -19.56 25.39
C ILE A 90 18.93 -18.79 26.62
N ASP A 91 19.75 -18.80 27.67
CA ASP A 91 19.60 -17.91 28.80
C ASP A 91 19.99 -16.48 28.41
N ILE A 92 19.04 -15.54 28.53
CA ILE A 92 19.30 -14.12 28.26
C ILE A 92 20.39 -13.61 29.21
N PRO A 93 21.44 -12.92 28.73
CA PRO A 93 22.50 -12.36 29.59
C PRO A 93 21.96 -11.54 30.76
N HIS A 94 22.59 -11.69 31.93
CA HIS A 94 22.10 -11.11 33.20
C HIS A 94 21.95 -9.59 33.17
N ASP A 95 22.83 -8.87 32.47
CA ASP A 95 22.75 -7.42 32.31
C ASP A 95 21.52 -7.00 31.48
N ILE A 96 21.20 -7.73 30.41
CA ILE A 96 19.97 -7.51 29.62
C ILE A 96 18.73 -7.82 30.48
N GLN A 97 18.75 -8.92 31.25
CA GLN A 97 17.66 -9.24 32.17
C GLN A 97 17.44 -8.16 33.23
N GLN A 98 18.52 -7.56 33.75
CA GLN A 98 18.45 -6.47 34.72
C GLN A 98 17.83 -5.21 34.12
N GLU A 99 18.21 -4.86 32.89
CA GLU A 99 17.61 -3.72 32.18
C GLU A 99 16.11 -3.95 31.94
N ILE A 100 15.72 -5.13 31.44
CA ILE A 100 14.31 -5.51 31.28
C ILE A 100 13.55 -5.44 32.61
N ALA A 101 14.11 -6.00 33.69
CA ALA A 101 13.48 -5.96 35.01
C ALA A 101 13.32 -4.52 35.52
N HIS A 102 14.30 -3.65 35.27
CA HIS A 102 14.21 -2.23 35.62
C HIS A 102 13.02 -1.55 34.92
N HIS A 103 12.86 -1.76 33.61
CA HIS A 103 11.72 -1.20 32.87
C HIS A 103 10.38 -1.81 33.34
N LEU A 104 10.31 -3.12 33.59
CA LEU A 104 9.12 -3.77 34.14
C LEU A 104 8.73 -3.20 35.51
N SER A 105 9.70 -2.89 36.38
CA SER A 105 9.44 -2.28 37.68
C SER A 105 8.81 -0.88 37.57
N ARG A 106 9.19 -0.11 36.54
CA ARG A 106 8.65 1.23 36.27
C ARG A 106 7.23 1.18 35.69
N HIS A 107 6.95 0.21 34.82
CA HIS A 107 5.63 0.04 34.18
C HIS A 107 4.65 -0.82 35.01
N GLY A 108 5.18 -1.50 36.02
CA GLY A 108 4.46 -2.30 37.03
C GLY A 108 4.53 -3.80 36.74
N GLU A 109 5.24 -4.53 37.60
CA GLU A 109 5.54 -5.97 37.43
C GLU A 109 4.31 -6.89 37.54
N GLN A 110 3.26 -6.41 38.21
CA GLN A 110 2.02 -7.17 38.44
C GLN A 110 1.04 -7.04 37.26
N HIS A 111 1.33 -6.17 36.29
CA HIS A 111 0.50 -6.05 35.10
C HIS A 111 0.77 -7.18 34.11
N ALA A 112 -0.22 -7.47 33.27
CA ALA A 112 -0.01 -8.28 32.09
C ALA A 112 0.57 -7.45 30.94
N TYR A 113 1.34 -8.10 30.07
CA TYR A 113 1.98 -7.49 28.91
C TYR A 113 1.70 -8.30 27.64
N ALA A 114 1.64 -7.60 26.51
CA ALA A 114 1.74 -8.18 25.18
C ALA A 114 3.22 -8.17 24.75
N VAL A 115 3.74 -9.33 24.37
CA VAL A 115 5.10 -9.50 23.86
C VAL A 115 5.02 -9.73 22.35
N ARG A 116 5.47 -8.75 21.58
CA ARG A 116 5.25 -8.68 20.13
C ARG A 116 6.58 -8.55 19.41
N SER A 117 6.76 -9.36 18.37
CA SER A 117 7.87 -9.24 17.44
C SER A 117 7.81 -7.91 16.65
N SER A 118 8.98 -7.32 16.40
CA SER A 118 9.17 -6.10 15.61
C SER A 118 10.43 -6.24 14.76
N ALA A 119 10.27 -6.63 13.49
CA ALA A 119 11.43 -6.81 12.61
C ALA A 119 11.84 -5.53 11.90
N THR A 120 13.12 -5.43 11.62
CA THR A 120 13.74 -4.36 10.80
C THR A 120 13.32 -4.41 9.32
N ALA A 121 12.77 -5.54 8.87
CA ALA A 121 12.32 -5.72 7.50
C ALA A 121 10.78 -5.72 7.35
N GLU A 122 10.01 -5.61 8.44
CA GLU A 122 8.55 -5.79 8.46
C GLU A 122 7.79 -4.74 7.64
N ASP A 123 8.30 -3.51 7.63
CA ASP A 123 7.67 -2.32 7.03
C ASP A 123 8.50 -1.73 5.86
N LEU A 124 9.29 -2.56 5.16
CA LEU A 124 9.99 -2.11 3.96
C LEU A 124 8.97 -1.82 2.84
N PRO A 125 9.12 -0.73 2.05
CA PRO A 125 8.18 -0.38 0.98
C PRO A 125 7.92 -1.49 -0.05
N THR A 126 8.87 -2.42 -0.20
CA THR A 126 8.83 -3.53 -1.16
C THR A 126 8.63 -4.90 -0.51
N ALA A 127 8.58 -5.00 0.82
CA ALA A 127 8.45 -6.27 1.52
C ALA A 127 7.64 -6.08 2.82
N SER A 128 6.48 -6.70 2.91
CA SER A 128 5.70 -6.76 4.14
C SER A 128 5.78 -8.16 4.73
N PHE A 129 6.38 -8.28 5.93
CA PHE A 129 6.39 -9.53 6.70
C PHE A 129 5.09 -9.71 7.51
N ALA A 130 4.02 -8.99 7.14
CA ALA A 130 2.76 -8.98 7.87
C ALA A 130 2.25 -10.40 8.16
N GLY A 131 1.93 -10.65 9.43
CA GLY A 131 1.34 -11.91 9.90
C GLY A 131 2.27 -13.12 9.84
N GLN A 132 3.59 -12.93 9.77
CA GLN A 132 4.57 -14.04 9.80
C GLN A 132 5.26 -14.23 11.16
N GLN A 133 5.11 -13.29 12.09
CA GLN A 133 5.86 -13.29 13.35
C GLN A 133 4.92 -13.36 14.54
N ASP A 134 5.41 -13.97 15.62
CA ASP A 134 4.57 -14.31 16.76
C ASP A 134 4.25 -13.07 17.61
N THR A 135 3.02 -13.05 18.13
CA THR A 135 2.56 -12.13 19.16
C THR A 135 1.94 -12.95 20.28
N TYR A 136 2.35 -12.65 21.51
CA TYR A 136 1.88 -13.35 22.70
C TYR A 136 1.17 -12.36 23.61
N LEU A 137 -0.11 -12.62 23.89
CA LEU A 137 -0.96 -11.72 24.68
C LEU A 137 -1.09 -12.19 26.12
N ASN A 138 -1.35 -11.22 27.01
CA ASN A 138 -1.66 -11.45 28.42
C ASN A 138 -0.59 -12.27 29.17
N ILE A 139 0.68 -11.88 29.03
CA ILE A 139 1.81 -12.51 29.71
C ILE A 139 2.07 -11.81 31.05
N VAL A 140 2.12 -12.57 32.13
CA VAL A 140 2.26 -12.05 33.50
C VAL A 140 3.55 -12.58 34.12
N GLY A 141 4.32 -11.69 34.74
CA GLY A 141 5.54 -12.03 35.49
C GLY A 141 6.82 -12.05 34.64
N LYS A 142 7.92 -11.65 35.27
CA LYS A 142 9.23 -11.48 34.63
C LYS A 142 9.70 -12.72 33.87
N GLU A 143 9.69 -13.89 34.50
CA GLU A 143 10.20 -15.12 33.89
C GLU A 143 9.39 -15.54 32.65
N ALA A 144 8.08 -15.36 32.70
CA ALA A 144 7.21 -15.61 31.54
C ALA A 144 7.50 -14.61 30.41
N ILE A 145 7.73 -13.33 30.71
CA ILE A 145 8.10 -12.32 29.72
C ILE A 145 9.43 -12.67 29.05
N LEU A 146 10.47 -13.02 29.82
CA LEU A 146 11.77 -13.44 29.28
C LEU A 146 11.63 -14.67 28.34
N THR A 147 10.83 -15.65 28.76
CA THR A 147 10.54 -16.83 27.93
C THR A 147 9.89 -16.44 26.59
N HIS A 148 8.93 -15.51 26.61
CA HIS A 148 8.23 -15.07 25.39
C HIS A 148 9.09 -14.15 24.52
N ILE A 149 10.04 -13.41 25.09
CA ILE A 149 11.05 -12.67 24.31
C ILE A 149 11.89 -13.66 23.49
N SER A 150 12.38 -14.75 24.10
CA SER A 150 13.11 -15.80 23.38
C SER A 150 12.26 -16.46 22.29
N LYS A 151 10.97 -16.72 22.55
CA LYS A 151 10.04 -17.22 21.53
C LYS A 151 9.84 -16.23 20.38
N CYS A 152 9.74 -14.92 20.66
CA CYS A 152 9.67 -13.91 19.61
C CYS A 152 10.93 -13.94 18.72
N TRP A 153 12.13 -13.99 19.30
CA TRP A 153 13.37 -14.16 18.52
C TRP A 153 13.38 -15.44 17.68
N ALA A 154 12.92 -16.55 18.25
CA ALA A 154 12.79 -17.82 17.55
C ALA A 154 11.77 -17.74 16.39
N SER A 155 10.71 -16.91 16.51
CA SER A 155 9.69 -16.76 15.46
C SER A 155 10.26 -16.25 14.13
N LEU A 156 11.42 -15.60 14.15
CA LEU A 156 12.13 -15.21 12.93
C LEU A 156 12.50 -16.44 12.07
N PHE A 157 12.69 -17.59 12.70
CA PHE A 157 13.10 -18.85 12.07
C PHE A 157 11.94 -19.86 11.99
N THR A 158 10.70 -19.40 11.90
CA THR A 158 9.61 -20.29 11.45
C THR A 158 9.82 -20.69 9.98
N GLU A 159 9.33 -21.86 9.60
CA GLU A 159 9.40 -22.35 8.21
C GLU A 159 8.85 -21.31 7.22
N ARG A 160 7.72 -20.69 7.57
CA ARG A 160 7.08 -19.64 6.76
C ARG A 160 7.98 -18.42 6.60
N ALA A 161 8.57 -17.92 7.70
CA ALA A 161 9.43 -16.74 7.66
C ALA A 161 10.73 -16.99 6.89
N VAL A 162 11.35 -18.17 7.06
CA VAL A 162 12.55 -18.58 6.31
C VAL A 162 12.24 -18.71 4.82
N THR A 163 11.16 -19.41 4.47
CA THR A 163 10.74 -19.61 3.08
C THR A 163 10.48 -18.28 2.39
N TYR A 164 9.80 -17.35 3.06
CA TYR A 164 9.56 -16.00 2.53
C TYR A 164 10.87 -15.25 2.26
N ARG A 165 11.84 -15.32 3.18
CA ARG A 165 13.15 -14.70 2.97
C ARG A 165 13.89 -15.30 1.79
N LEU A 166 13.88 -16.63 1.63
CA LEU A 166 14.48 -17.29 0.47
C LEU A 166 13.82 -16.86 -0.85
N GLN A 167 12.49 -16.79 -0.90
CA GLN A 167 11.74 -16.34 -2.08
C GLN A 167 12.09 -14.90 -2.50
N ASN A 168 12.32 -14.02 -1.51
CA ASN A 168 12.63 -12.61 -1.74
C ASN A 168 14.15 -12.33 -1.72
N SER A 169 14.98 -13.38 -1.70
CA SER A 169 16.46 -13.26 -1.68
C SER A 169 17.01 -12.41 -0.52
N PHE A 170 16.35 -12.45 0.65
CA PHE A 170 16.85 -11.83 1.87
C PHE A 170 17.81 -12.77 2.60
N ASP A 171 19.01 -12.27 2.89
CA ASP A 171 19.98 -12.98 3.73
C ASP A 171 19.44 -13.11 5.16
N HIS A 172 19.39 -14.34 5.67
CA HIS A 172 18.93 -14.64 7.02
C HIS A 172 19.74 -13.96 8.13
N ARG A 173 21.00 -13.59 7.86
CA ARG A 173 21.89 -12.93 8.83
C ARG A 173 21.65 -11.43 8.94
N ASN A 174 21.04 -10.83 7.93
CA ASN A 174 20.81 -9.38 7.88
C ASN A 174 19.49 -8.97 8.54
N VAL A 175 18.61 -9.94 8.85
CA VAL A 175 17.33 -9.64 9.48
C VAL A 175 17.49 -9.69 10.99
N GLN A 176 17.35 -8.52 11.61
CA GLN A 176 17.35 -8.36 13.05
C GLN A 176 15.94 -8.21 13.58
N LEU A 177 15.71 -8.68 14.81
CA LEU A 177 14.42 -8.63 15.48
C LEU A 177 14.53 -7.91 16.81
N ALA A 178 13.75 -6.84 16.95
CA ALA A 178 13.44 -6.24 18.23
C ALA A 178 12.15 -6.87 18.81
N VAL A 179 11.96 -6.74 20.11
CA VAL A 179 10.76 -7.24 20.79
C VAL A 179 10.09 -6.10 21.53
N VAL A 180 8.83 -5.83 21.19
CA VAL A 180 7.97 -4.87 21.88
C VAL A 180 7.34 -5.56 23.08
N VAL A 181 7.50 -4.97 24.26
CA VAL A 181 6.80 -5.36 25.49
C VAL A 181 5.88 -4.21 25.86
N GLN A 182 4.60 -4.39 25.59
CA GLN A 182 3.57 -3.38 25.75
C GLN A 182 2.59 -3.78 26.84
N LYS A 183 2.19 -2.86 27.70
CA LYS A 183 1.20 -3.10 28.74
C LYS A 183 -0.11 -3.57 28.12
N MET A 184 -0.64 -4.67 28.64
CA MET A 184 -1.86 -5.27 28.12
C MET A 184 -3.06 -4.35 28.41
N VAL A 185 -3.91 -4.20 27.40
CA VAL A 185 -5.23 -3.57 27.52
C VAL A 185 -6.26 -4.69 27.59
N PHE A 186 -7.29 -4.54 28.41
CA PHE A 186 -8.39 -5.49 28.56
C PHE A 186 -9.68 -4.93 27.95
N PRO A 187 -9.81 -4.93 26.60
CA PRO A 187 -10.90 -4.29 25.89
C PRO A 187 -12.25 -5.00 26.03
N GLN A 188 -13.31 -4.19 25.97
CA GLN A 188 -14.66 -4.67 25.66
C GLN A 188 -14.83 -4.92 24.14
N ALA A 189 -14.14 -4.12 23.33
CA ALA A 189 -14.11 -4.23 21.87
C ALA A 189 -12.72 -3.85 21.34
N ALA A 190 -12.32 -4.47 20.25
CA ALA A 190 -11.08 -4.18 19.55
C ALA A 190 -11.29 -4.31 18.05
N GLY A 191 -10.38 -3.75 17.27
CA GLY A 191 -10.57 -3.69 15.84
C GLY A 191 -9.42 -3.07 15.07
N ILE A 192 -9.71 -2.82 13.79
CA ILE A 192 -8.79 -2.24 12.83
C ILE A 192 -9.45 -1.00 12.20
N VAL A 193 -8.68 0.05 11.97
CA VAL A 193 -9.07 1.20 11.14
C VAL A 193 -8.15 1.27 9.94
N PHE A 194 -8.71 1.27 8.73
CA PHE A 194 -8.03 1.65 7.51
C PHE A 194 -8.44 3.08 7.14
N THR A 195 -7.49 4.00 7.02
CA THR A 195 -7.80 5.41 6.66
C THR A 195 -8.09 5.60 5.16
N ALA A 196 -7.97 4.53 4.37
CA ALA A 196 -8.47 4.41 3.02
C ALA A 196 -9.26 3.11 2.88
N ASP A 197 -10.34 3.10 2.09
CA ASP A 197 -11.14 1.89 1.85
C ASP A 197 -10.26 0.81 1.18
N PRO A 198 -10.05 -0.36 1.82
CA PRO A 198 -9.15 -1.39 1.30
C PRO A 198 -9.67 -2.06 0.02
N VAL A 199 -10.98 -1.95 -0.28
CA VAL A 199 -11.59 -2.53 -1.48
C VAL A 199 -11.52 -1.57 -2.66
N THR A 200 -11.87 -0.30 -2.44
CA THR A 200 -11.97 0.69 -3.52
C THR A 200 -10.72 1.57 -3.65
N ALA A 201 -9.77 1.47 -2.71
CA ALA A 201 -8.63 2.37 -2.54
C ALA A 201 -9.02 3.86 -2.36
N ASN A 202 -10.28 4.13 -2.02
CA ASN A 202 -10.76 5.49 -1.81
C ASN A 202 -10.19 6.05 -0.49
N ARG A 203 -9.23 6.96 -0.61
CA ARG A 203 -8.55 7.61 0.52
C ARG A 203 -9.44 8.58 1.31
N LYS A 204 -10.60 8.97 0.77
CA LYS A 204 -11.59 9.81 1.48
C LYS A 204 -12.54 9.00 2.36
N ILE A 205 -12.52 7.67 2.29
CA ILE A 205 -13.36 6.78 3.10
C ILE A 205 -12.49 6.08 4.14
N VAL A 206 -12.87 6.17 5.41
CA VAL A 206 -12.30 5.37 6.49
C VAL A 206 -13.14 4.10 6.66
N SER A 207 -12.49 2.94 6.67
CA SER A 207 -13.11 1.65 6.97
C SER A 207 -12.73 1.22 8.38
N ILE A 208 -13.71 0.85 9.19
CA ILE A 208 -13.52 0.44 10.59
C ILE A 208 -14.09 -0.95 10.76
N ASP A 209 -13.23 -1.90 11.13
CA ASP A 209 -13.63 -3.24 11.53
C ASP A 209 -13.64 -3.33 13.06
N ALA A 210 -14.72 -3.85 13.64
CA ALA A 210 -14.89 -3.95 15.09
C ALA A 210 -15.43 -5.31 15.53
N SER A 211 -14.83 -5.90 16.56
CA SER A 211 -15.30 -7.12 17.21
C SER A 211 -15.24 -7.03 18.74
N PHE A 212 -15.90 -7.95 19.41
CA PHE A 212 -15.88 -8.03 20.88
C PHE A 212 -14.61 -8.70 21.39
N GLY A 213 -14.14 -8.27 22.57
CA GLY A 213 -12.96 -8.85 23.21
C GLY A 213 -11.63 -8.39 22.59
N LEU A 214 -10.64 -9.28 22.58
CA LEU A 214 -9.29 -9.02 22.09
C LEU A 214 -9.21 -9.01 20.55
N GLY A 215 -8.36 -8.13 20.01
CA GLY A 215 -8.15 -7.98 18.56
C GLY A 215 -7.49 -9.18 17.88
N GLU A 216 -6.87 -10.09 18.64
CA GLU A 216 -6.22 -11.32 18.14
C GLU A 216 -7.15 -12.16 17.25
N ALA A 217 -8.43 -12.23 17.62
CA ALA A 217 -9.43 -13.01 16.89
C ALA A 217 -9.66 -12.47 15.48
N LEU A 218 -9.65 -11.14 15.36
CA LEU A 218 -9.86 -10.42 14.10
C LEU A 218 -8.65 -10.58 13.18
N VAL A 219 -7.45 -10.33 13.70
CA VAL A 219 -6.19 -10.43 12.95
C VAL A 219 -5.95 -11.87 12.46
N SER A 220 -6.39 -12.87 13.23
CA SER A 220 -6.28 -14.29 12.86
C SER A 220 -7.37 -14.76 11.88
N GLY A 221 -8.34 -13.92 11.54
CA GLY A 221 -9.45 -14.27 10.63
C GLY A 221 -10.43 -15.31 11.20
N LEU A 222 -10.46 -15.47 12.52
CA LEU A 222 -11.32 -16.46 13.21
C LEU A 222 -12.75 -15.97 13.40
N VAL A 223 -12.97 -14.65 13.33
CA VAL A 223 -14.26 -14.02 13.64
C VAL A 223 -14.70 -13.08 12.54
N ASN A 224 -16.01 -13.00 12.32
CA ASN A 224 -16.60 -11.89 11.58
C ASN A 224 -16.52 -10.62 12.44
N ALA A 225 -16.42 -9.46 11.80
CA ALA A 225 -16.42 -8.16 12.45
C ALA A 225 -17.53 -7.28 11.89
N ASP A 226 -18.01 -6.34 12.69
CA ASP A 226 -18.78 -5.22 12.13
C ASP A 226 -17.86 -4.42 11.22
N ASN A 227 -18.36 -4.02 10.07
CA ASN A 227 -17.66 -3.12 9.16
C ASN A 227 -18.45 -1.82 9.03
N TYR A 228 -17.79 -0.70 9.32
CA TYR A 228 -18.36 0.64 9.22
C TYR A 228 -17.55 1.44 8.20
N LYS A 229 -18.22 2.11 7.26
CA LYS A 229 -17.58 3.07 6.36
C LYS A 229 -17.99 4.49 6.73
N VAL A 230 -16.99 5.35 6.87
CA VAL A 230 -17.16 6.75 7.28
C VAL A 230 -16.52 7.67 6.24
N HIS A 231 -17.26 8.71 5.87
CA HIS A 231 -16.78 9.77 4.98
C HIS A 231 -17.12 11.13 5.58
N ASP A 232 -16.10 11.96 5.82
CA ASP A 232 -16.22 13.30 6.40
C ASP A 232 -17.11 13.35 7.66
N GLY A 233 -16.85 12.44 8.61
CA GLY A 233 -17.58 12.32 9.86
C GLY A 233 -19.01 11.78 9.73
N LYS A 234 -19.46 11.35 8.54
CA LYS A 234 -20.76 10.71 8.32
C LYS A 234 -20.59 9.21 8.06
N ILE A 235 -21.36 8.40 8.76
CA ILE A 235 -21.41 6.96 8.51
C ILE A 235 -22.22 6.72 7.24
N ILE A 236 -21.56 6.22 6.19
CA ILE A 236 -22.18 5.96 4.88
C ILE A 236 -22.66 4.52 4.73
N GLU A 237 -22.04 3.58 5.46
CA GLU A 237 -22.38 2.16 5.42
C GLU A 237 -22.13 1.50 6.77
N LYS A 238 -23.02 0.56 7.16
CA LYS A 238 -22.83 -0.33 8.31
C LYS A 238 -23.20 -1.74 7.91
N ASN A 239 -22.28 -2.68 8.09
CA ASN A 239 -22.53 -4.10 7.97
C ASN A 239 -22.28 -4.77 9.32
N ILE A 240 -23.30 -5.43 9.87
CA ILE A 240 -23.28 -6.03 11.21
C ILE A 240 -23.53 -7.53 11.06
N PRO A 241 -22.49 -8.33 10.75
CA PRO A 241 -22.63 -9.77 10.67
C PRO A 241 -22.75 -10.38 12.08
N SER A 242 -23.24 -11.63 12.11
CA SER A 242 -23.30 -12.42 13.33
C SER A 242 -21.89 -12.78 13.81
N LYS A 243 -21.55 -12.31 15.02
CA LYS A 243 -20.28 -12.56 15.70
C LYS A 243 -20.47 -13.69 16.71
N LYS A 244 -20.02 -14.90 16.38
CA LYS A 244 -20.27 -16.10 17.19
C LYS A 244 -19.22 -16.34 18.28
N LEU A 245 -18.00 -15.90 18.06
CA LEU A 245 -16.84 -16.18 18.91
C LEU A 245 -16.10 -14.88 19.21
N ALA A 246 -15.51 -14.80 20.41
CA ALA A 246 -14.59 -13.74 20.81
C ALA A 246 -13.44 -14.34 21.64
N ILE A 247 -12.29 -13.68 21.63
CA ILE A 247 -11.15 -14.04 22.46
C ILE A 247 -11.10 -13.10 23.67
N TYR A 248 -10.96 -13.67 24.87
CA TYR A 248 -10.85 -12.93 26.12
C TYR A 248 -9.58 -13.31 26.88
N ALA A 249 -9.02 -12.36 27.62
CA ALA A 249 -7.91 -12.61 28.53
C ALA A 249 -8.35 -13.46 29.74
N LEU A 250 -7.48 -14.36 30.17
CA LEU A 250 -7.63 -15.10 31.43
C LEU A 250 -7.02 -14.33 32.60
N GLN A 251 -7.52 -14.56 33.81
CA GLN A 251 -7.06 -13.86 35.01
C GLN A 251 -5.59 -14.20 35.38
N ASP A 252 -5.18 -15.45 35.15
CA ASP A 252 -3.84 -15.95 35.50
C ASP A 252 -2.85 -15.93 34.33
N GLY A 253 -3.19 -15.24 33.24
CA GLY A 253 -2.39 -15.16 32.01
C GLY A 253 -2.89 -16.03 30.86
N GLY A 254 -2.58 -15.63 29.63
CA GLY A 254 -3.04 -16.26 28.39
C GLY A 254 -4.45 -15.82 27.94
N THR A 255 -4.93 -16.42 26.86
CA THR A 255 -6.20 -16.08 26.23
C THR A 255 -7.09 -17.32 26.10
N LYS A 256 -8.41 -17.10 26.00
CA LYS A 256 -9.39 -18.16 25.72
C LYS A 256 -10.38 -17.71 24.66
N GLU A 257 -10.74 -18.64 23.80
CA GLU A 257 -11.90 -18.50 22.93
C GLU A 257 -13.18 -18.73 23.73
N GLN A 258 -14.19 -17.92 23.49
CA GLN A 258 -15.49 -18.04 24.12
C GLN A 258 -16.60 -17.67 23.15
N ASP A 259 -17.67 -18.47 23.15
CA ASP A 259 -18.88 -18.17 22.39
C ASP A 259 -19.55 -16.90 22.91
N ILE A 260 -19.99 -16.06 21.98
CA ILE A 260 -20.78 -14.87 22.26
C ILE A 260 -22.24 -15.28 22.44
N GLU A 261 -22.88 -14.78 23.50
CA GLU A 261 -24.30 -15.01 23.79
C GLU A 261 -25.19 -14.65 22.58
N PRO A 262 -26.20 -15.46 22.23
CA PRO A 262 -27.04 -15.27 21.04
C PRO A 262 -27.61 -13.85 20.88
N GLU A 263 -27.96 -13.21 22.00
CA GLU A 263 -28.52 -11.85 22.04
C GLU A 263 -27.50 -10.76 21.69
N ARG A 264 -26.21 -11.04 21.82
CA ARG A 264 -25.11 -10.12 21.50
C ARG A 264 -24.52 -10.33 20.11
N GLN A 265 -24.70 -11.50 19.51
CA GLN A 265 -24.06 -11.85 18.22
C GLN A 265 -24.40 -10.87 17.10
N ASN A 266 -25.63 -10.35 17.09
CA ASN A 266 -26.13 -9.41 16.07
C ASN A 266 -26.18 -7.95 16.56
N LYS A 267 -25.61 -7.64 17.73
CA LYS A 267 -25.52 -6.26 18.21
C LYS A 267 -24.35 -5.54 17.55
N GLN A 268 -24.56 -4.24 17.30
CA GLN A 268 -23.50 -3.31 16.89
C GLN A 268 -22.46 -3.23 18.01
N VAL A 269 -21.17 -3.35 17.66
CA VAL A 269 -20.05 -3.34 18.62
C VAL A 269 -19.79 -1.93 19.16
N LEU A 270 -19.78 -0.94 18.28
CA LEU A 270 -19.51 0.46 18.61
C LEU A 270 -20.78 1.31 18.51
N THR A 271 -20.87 2.41 19.25
CA THR A 271 -21.91 3.43 19.00
C THR A 271 -21.53 4.33 17.83
N ASP A 272 -22.49 5.07 17.29
CA ASP A 272 -22.25 5.97 16.15
C ASP A 272 -21.29 7.12 16.51
N GLU A 273 -21.34 7.58 17.75
CA GLU A 273 -20.40 8.57 18.30
C GLU A 273 -18.98 7.99 18.39
N GLN A 274 -18.85 6.74 18.85
CA GLN A 274 -17.58 6.02 18.92
C GLN A 274 -16.97 5.79 17.53
N ILE A 275 -17.79 5.44 16.53
CA ILE A 275 -17.37 5.29 15.13
C ILE A 275 -16.82 6.63 14.60
N SER A 276 -17.52 7.73 14.85
CA SER A 276 -17.10 9.07 14.43
C SER A 276 -15.83 9.52 15.17
N GLN A 277 -15.65 9.13 16.44
CA GLN A 277 -14.45 9.41 17.20
C GLN A 277 -13.23 8.64 16.64
N LEU A 278 -13.39 7.36 16.30
CA LEU A 278 -12.33 6.57 15.66
C LEU A 278 -11.92 7.12 14.30
N GLU A 279 -12.87 7.61 13.50
CA GLU A 279 -12.54 8.26 12.22
C GLU A 279 -11.62 9.48 12.44
N ARG A 280 -11.93 10.35 13.40
CA ARG A 280 -11.08 11.49 13.75
C ARG A 280 -9.70 11.08 14.25
N ILE A 281 -9.64 10.03 15.07
CA ILE A 281 -8.37 9.46 15.56
C ILE A 281 -7.54 8.93 14.38
N GLY A 282 -8.15 8.15 13.48
CA GLY A 282 -7.49 7.59 12.30
C GLY A 282 -6.95 8.69 11.37
N ARG A 283 -7.77 9.72 11.07
CA ARG A 283 -7.36 10.88 10.27
C ARG A 283 -6.23 11.67 10.91
N ARG A 284 -6.22 11.82 12.24
CA ARG A 284 -5.13 12.47 12.96
C ARG A 284 -3.82 11.71 12.83
N ILE A 285 -3.87 10.38 12.96
CA ILE A 285 -2.70 9.50 12.81
C ILE A 285 -2.20 9.53 11.36
N GLU A 286 -3.09 9.42 10.37
CA GLU A 286 -2.74 9.55 8.95
C GLU A 286 -2.08 10.90 8.63
N ALA A 287 -2.61 12.00 9.15
CA ALA A 287 -2.04 13.33 8.96
C ALA A 287 -0.62 13.45 9.55
N HIS A 288 -0.36 12.77 10.68
CA HIS A 288 0.96 12.73 11.29
C HIS A 288 1.98 11.92 10.47
N PHE A 289 1.59 10.75 9.97
CA PHE A 289 2.45 9.89 9.14
C PHE A 289 2.53 10.32 7.67
N GLY A 290 1.63 11.19 7.20
CA GLY A 290 1.60 11.71 5.84
C GLY A 290 1.16 10.70 4.76
N CYS A 291 0.67 9.53 5.15
CA CYS A 291 0.17 8.50 4.24
C CYS A 291 -0.91 7.64 4.89
N PRO A 292 -1.77 6.95 4.09
CA PRO A 292 -2.84 6.12 4.63
C PRO A 292 -2.33 5.02 5.57
N GLN A 293 -3.03 4.83 6.69
CA GLN A 293 -2.64 3.94 7.78
C GLN A 293 -3.64 2.80 7.99
N ASP A 294 -3.10 1.66 8.37
CA ASP A 294 -3.77 0.51 8.99
C ASP A 294 -3.44 0.52 10.48
N ILE A 295 -4.47 0.70 11.32
CA ILE A 295 -4.36 1.04 12.74
C ILE A 295 -5.12 0.01 13.57
N GLU A 296 -4.44 -0.64 14.50
CA GLU A 296 -5.07 -1.52 15.49
C GLU A 296 -5.44 -0.72 16.74
N TRP A 297 -6.67 -0.95 17.24
CA TRP A 297 -7.21 -0.23 18.38
C TRP A 297 -7.95 -1.14 19.35
N CYS A 298 -8.04 -0.67 20.60
CA CYS A 298 -8.77 -1.28 21.70
C CYS A 298 -9.69 -0.23 22.35
N LEU A 299 -10.86 -0.65 22.83
CA LEU A 299 -11.81 0.19 23.55
C LEU A 299 -11.97 -0.31 24.98
N VAL A 300 -11.70 0.54 25.97
CA VAL A 300 -11.90 0.28 27.41
C VAL A 300 -12.59 1.48 28.03
N ASN A 301 -13.74 1.29 28.68
CA ASN A 301 -14.47 2.34 29.39
C ASN A 301 -14.61 3.63 28.55
N ASP A 302 -15.09 3.50 27.31
CA ASP A 302 -15.24 4.59 26.33
C ASP A 302 -13.94 5.32 25.92
N THR A 303 -12.78 4.79 26.29
CA THR A 303 -11.46 5.29 25.89
C THR A 303 -10.83 4.39 24.85
N PHE A 304 -10.43 4.96 23.72
CA PHE A 304 -9.67 4.26 22.68
C PHE A 304 -8.18 4.27 23.00
N SER A 305 -7.56 3.09 22.98
CA SER A 305 -6.12 2.90 23.00
C SER A 305 -5.66 2.42 21.63
N ILE A 306 -4.62 3.03 21.07
CA ILE A 306 -3.99 2.61 19.82
C ILE A 306 -2.83 1.68 20.14
N VAL A 307 -2.88 0.47 19.59
CA VAL A 307 -1.90 -0.58 19.89
C VAL A 307 -0.94 -0.85 18.73
N GLN A 308 -1.25 -0.38 17.51
CA GLN A 308 -0.34 -0.42 16.38
C GLN A 308 -0.81 0.56 15.29
N SER A 309 0.13 1.07 14.49
CA SER A 309 -0.13 1.72 13.20
C SER A 309 0.92 1.28 12.19
N ARG A 310 0.54 1.13 10.92
CA ARG A 310 1.44 0.85 9.81
C ARG A 310 0.91 1.46 8.50
N PRO A 311 1.78 1.82 7.54
CA PRO A 311 1.33 2.33 6.25
C PRO A 311 0.60 1.25 5.42
N ILE A 312 -0.45 1.64 4.70
CA ILE A 312 -1.12 0.75 3.74
C ILE A 312 -0.31 0.67 2.44
N THR A 313 0.28 -0.49 2.16
CA THR A 313 1.18 -0.70 1.01
C THR A 313 0.50 -1.24 -0.25
N THR A 314 -0.77 -1.63 -0.16
CA THR A 314 -1.54 -2.23 -1.28
C THR A 314 -2.25 -1.20 -2.16
N LEU A 315 -2.30 0.07 -1.76
CA LEU A 315 -3.02 1.11 -2.50
C LEU A 315 -2.29 1.46 -3.79
N TYR A 316 -3.05 1.57 -4.90
CA TYR A 316 -2.50 2.13 -6.13
C TYR A 316 -2.14 3.62 -5.89
N PRO A 317 -0.92 4.06 -6.26
CA PRO A 317 -0.50 5.45 -6.06
C PRO A 317 -1.29 6.39 -6.97
N ILE A 318 -1.39 7.66 -6.57
CA ILE A 318 -2.15 8.68 -7.31
C ILE A 318 -1.17 9.49 -8.17
N PRO A 319 -1.53 9.88 -9.41
CA PRO A 319 -0.74 10.85 -10.17
C PRO A 319 -0.62 12.19 -9.45
N ASP A 320 0.54 12.84 -9.53
CA ASP A 320 0.74 14.18 -8.99
C ASP A 320 0.08 15.22 -9.90
N ALA A 321 -1.02 15.81 -9.44
CA ALA A 321 -1.80 16.83 -10.16
C ALA A 321 -1.30 18.26 -9.90
N HIS A 322 -0.51 18.46 -8.83
CA HIS A 322 -0.07 19.77 -8.34
C HIS A 322 -1.20 20.76 -7.97
N ASP A 323 -2.41 20.28 -7.70
CA ASP A 323 -3.53 21.08 -7.16
C ASP A 323 -4.40 20.24 -6.19
N SER A 324 -5.51 20.82 -5.71
CA SER A 324 -6.46 20.18 -4.79
C SER A 324 -7.83 19.88 -5.42
N GLU A 325 -7.94 19.95 -6.74
CA GLU A 325 -9.20 19.72 -7.46
C GLU A 325 -9.47 18.22 -7.65
N ASN A 326 -10.70 17.89 -8.03
CA ASN A 326 -11.03 16.50 -8.38
C ASN A 326 -10.62 16.23 -9.84
N HIS A 327 -9.85 15.16 -10.06
CA HIS A 327 -9.42 14.73 -11.38
C HIS A 327 -9.91 13.33 -11.75
N VAL A 328 -10.17 13.11 -13.04
CA VAL A 328 -10.46 11.81 -13.64
C VAL A 328 -9.35 11.43 -14.60
N TYR A 329 -8.61 10.38 -14.26
CA TYR A 329 -7.50 9.86 -15.04
C TYR A 329 -7.88 8.57 -15.76
N LEU A 330 -7.69 8.54 -17.09
CA LEU A 330 -7.86 7.33 -17.90
C LEU A 330 -6.53 6.60 -18.07
N SER A 331 -6.58 5.28 -17.92
CA SER A 331 -5.41 4.41 -18.06
C SER A 331 -5.00 4.23 -19.52
N VAL A 332 -3.82 4.74 -19.89
CA VAL A 332 -3.23 4.50 -21.23
C VAL A 332 -2.83 3.03 -21.38
N ALA A 333 -2.41 2.41 -20.28
CA ALA A 333 -2.03 1.00 -20.23
C ALA A 333 -3.14 0.06 -20.72
N HIS A 334 -4.40 0.28 -20.31
CA HIS A 334 -5.53 -0.50 -20.81
C HIS A 334 -5.82 -0.23 -22.29
N GLN A 335 -5.74 1.04 -22.74
CA GLN A 335 -5.91 1.39 -24.15
C GLN A 335 -4.86 0.74 -25.07
N GLN A 336 -3.64 0.55 -24.56
CA GLN A 336 -2.54 -0.09 -25.29
C GLN A 336 -2.47 -1.61 -25.05
N MET A 337 -3.38 -2.18 -24.24
CA MET A 337 -3.32 -3.58 -23.78
C MET A 337 -1.96 -3.97 -23.16
N MET A 338 -1.29 -3.01 -22.52
CA MET A 338 0.03 -3.18 -21.89
C MET A 338 -0.03 -2.71 -20.43
N THR A 339 -0.49 -3.61 -19.56
CA THR A 339 -0.76 -3.31 -18.14
C THR A 339 0.44 -3.56 -17.21
N ASP A 340 1.53 -4.11 -17.74
CA ASP A 340 2.79 -4.28 -17.02
C ASP A 340 3.41 -2.92 -16.64
N PRO A 341 4.09 -2.83 -15.49
CA PRO A 341 4.81 -1.63 -15.12
C PRO A 341 5.97 -1.38 -16.09
N MET A 342 6.09 -0.15 -16.56
CA MET A 342 7.21 0.30 -17.38
C MET A 342 8.34 0.84 -16.49
N MET A 343 9.58 0.54 -16.88
CA MET A 343 10.76 1.13 -16.25
C MET A 343 10.85 2.64 -16.51
N PRO A 344 11.56 3.42 -15.66
CA PRO A 344 11.60 4.88 -15.76
C PRO A 344 12.02 5.43 -17.14
N LEU A 345 12.97 4.78 -17.82
CA LEU A 345 13.40 5.19 -19.16
C LEU A 345 12.28 4.99 -20.19
N GLY A 346 11.55 3.88 -20.12
CA GLY A 346 10.41 3.59 -21.00
C GLY A 346 9.27 4.59 -20.83
N LEU A 347 8.93 4.93 -19.59
CA LEU A 347 7.94 5.97 -19.28
C LEU A 347 8.35 7.32 -19.87
N SER A 348 9.61 7.70 -19.70
CA SER A 348 10.15 8.98 -20.19
C SER A 348 10.06 9.07 -21.71
N LEU A 349 10.45 8.02 -22.43
CA LEU A 349 10.36 7.96 -23.89
C LEU A 349 8.91 8.08 -24.39
N TRP A 350 7.96 7.42 -23.71
CA TRP A 350 6.55 7.47 -24.09
C TRP A 350 5.92 8.84 -23.84
N GLN A 351 6.28 9.50 -22.73
CA GLN A 351 5.86 10.87 -22.47
C GLN A 351 6.43 11.85 -23.50
N LEU A 352 7.67 11.63 -23.95
CA LEU A 352 8.30 12.41 -25.00
C LEU A 352 7.67 12.23 -26.37
N THR A 353 6.92 11.16 -26.66
CA THR A 353 6.20 10.98 -27.93
C THR A 353 4.71 11.32 -27.85
N ALA A 354 4.17 11.54 -26.66
CA ALA A 354 2.76 11.81 -26.46
C ALA A 354 2.31 13.15 -27.09
N ALA A 355 1.11 13.15 -27.70
CA ALA A 355 0.44 14.36 -28.19
C ALA A 355 -0.20 15.20 -27.07
N ARG A 356 -0.49 14.57 -25.94
CA ARG A 356 -1.11 15.21 -24.76
C ARG A 356 -0.32 14.86 -23.50
N PRO A 357 -0.33 15.72 -22.47
CA PRO A 357 0.31 15.41 -21.19
C PRO A 357 -0.17 14.05 -20.66
N MET A 358 0.80 13.22 -20.26
CA MET A 358 0.54 11.94 -19.60
C MET A 358 1.15 11.98 -18.21
N TYR A 359 0.40 11.47 -17.25
CA TYR A 359 0.77 11.44 -15.84
C TYR A 359 1.18 10.03 -15.44
N LYS A 360 2.21 9.92 -14.61
CA LYS A 360 2.75 8.64 -14.15
C LYS A 360 2.12 8.25 -12.81
N ALA A 361 1.72 6.99 -12.69
CA ALA A 361 1.37 6.39 -11.40
C ALA A 361 1.62 4.88 -11.45
N GLY A 362 2.22 4.31 -10.41
CA GLY A 362 2.40 2.86 -10.26
C GLY A 362 3.20 2.21 -11.41
N GLY A 363 4.10 2.95 -12.05
CA GLY A 363 4.85 2.48 -13.22
C GLY A 363 4.04 2.48 -14.53
N ARG A 364 2.85 3.08 -14.58
CA ARG A 364 2.00 3.18 -15.77
C ARG A 364 1.68 4.65 -16.10
N LEU A 365 1.14 4.87 -17.29
CA LEU A 365 0.75 6.18 -17.80
C LEU A 365 -0.77 6.34 -17.82
N PHE A 366 -1.19 7.57 -17.51
CA PHE A 366 -2.57 7.99 -17.45
C PHE A 366 -2.75 9.32 -18.17
N VAL A 367 -3.97 9.62 -18.58
CA VAL A 367 -4.32 10.95 -19.07
C VAL A 367 -5.50 11.53 -18.32
N ASP A 368 -5.36 12.76 -17.89
CA ASP A 368 -6.44 13.56 -17.31
C ASP A 368 -7.49 13.89 -18.38
N VAL A 369 -8.74 13.50 -18.13
CA VAL A 369 -9.90 13.79 -18.97
C VAL A 369 -10.95 14.64 -18.27
N THR A 370 -10.63 15.23 -17.13
CA THR A 370 -11.56 16.01 -16.29
C THR A 370 -12.26 17.11 -17.08
N SER A 371 -11.51 17.91 -17.84
CA SER A 371 -12.06 18.98 -18.68
C SER A 371 -12.95 18.46 -19.81
N GLN A 372 -12.65 17.29 -20.36
CA GLN A 372 -13.47 16.65 -21.40
C GLN A 372 -14.79 16.13 -20.83
N LEU A 373 -14.84 15.80 -19.54
CA LEU A 373 -16.05 15.36 -18.87
C LEU A 373 -16.91 16.54 -18.35
N ALA A 374 -16.36 17.74 -18.26
CA ALA A 374 -17.04 18.90 -17.67
C ALA A 374 -18.24 19.40 -18.51
N SER A 375 -18.12 19.46 -19.85
CA SER A 375 -19.22 19.89 -20.73
C SER A 375 -20.04 18.72 -21.28
N SER A 376 -21.34 18.94 -21.49
CA SER A 376 -22.25 17.94 -22.05
C SER A 376 -21.78 17.42 -23.42
N VAL A 377 -21.39 18.33 -24.31
CA VAL A 377 -20.94 18.01 -25.68
C VAL A 377 -19.65 17.21 -25.67
N SER A 378 -18.62 17.66 -24.96
CA SER A 378 -17.32 16.97 -24.92
C SER A 378 -17.42 15.61 -24.21
N ARG A 379 -18.29 15.50 -23.20
CA ARG A 379 -18.56 14.25 -22.47
C ARG A 379 -19.17 13.21 -23.40
N THR A 380 -20.21 13.57 -24.18
CA THR A 380 -20.81 12.66 -25.15
C THR A 380 -19.78 12.20 -26.18
N MET A 381 -18.97 13.12 -26.73
CA MET A 381 -17.92 12.76 -27.68
C MET A 381 -16.90 11.78 -27.09
N LEU A 382 -16.46 11.98 -25.84
CA LEU A 382 -15.52 11.07 -25.18
C LEU A 382 -16.15 9.69 -24.93
N LEU A 383 -17.39 9.63 -24.45
CA LEU A 383 -18.08 8.37 -24.18
C LEU A 383 -18.37 7.59 -25.46
N ASP A 384 -18.72 8.26 -26.55
CA ASP A 384 -18.94 7.61 -27.84
C ASP A 384 -17.63 7.05 -28.42
N ALA A 385 -16.55 7.84 -28.34
CA ALA A 385 -15.22 7.38 -28.76
C ALA A 385 -14.76 6.17 -27.93
N MET A 386 -14.91 6.20 -26.61
CA MET A 386 -14.52 5.06 -25.76
C MET A 386 -15.45 3.86 -26.00
N GLY A 387 -16.76 4.06 -26.14
CA GLY A 387 -17.72 2.96 -26.35
C GLY A 387 -17.49 2.14 -27.62
N GLN A 388 -16.86 2.73 -28.64
CA GLN A 388 -16.49 2.03 -29.87
C GLN A 388 -15.25 1.14 -29.71
N HIS A 389 -14.35 1.46 -28.76
CA HIS A 389 -13.03 0.83 -28.64
C HIS A 389 -12.83 0.03 -27.34
N ASP A 390 -13.44 0.47 -26.25
CA ASP A 390 -13.31 -0.09 -24.90
C ASP A 390 -14.62 0.14 -24.11
N PRO A 391 -15.59 -0.80 -24.20
CA PRO A 391 -16.87 -0.67 -23.51
C PRO A 391 -16.71 -0.68 -21.98
N LEU A 392 -15.72 -1.38 -21.43
CA LEU A 392 -15.47 -1.42 -19.99
C LEU A 392 -14.99 -0.06 -19.48
N MET A 393 -14.14 0.64 -20.24
CA MET A 393 -13.72 2.00 -19.92
C MET A 393 -14.90 2.98 -19.97
N LYS A 394 -15.81 2.81 -20.95
CA LYS A 394 -17.05 3.59 -21.03
C LYS A 394 -17.91 3.38 -19.78
N ASP A 395 -18.14 2.13 -19.37
CA ASP A 395 -18.95 1.82 -18.19
C ASP A 395 -18.33 2.39 -16.91
N ALA A 396 -17.00 2.32 -16.77
CA ALA A 396 -16.27 2.94 -15.66
C ALA A 396 -16.43 4.48 -15.65
N LEU A 397 -16.35 5.13 -16.81
CA LEU A 397 -16.59 6.58 -16.92
C LEU A 397 -18.03 6.96 -16.59
N MET A 398 -19.02 6.19 -17.07
CA MET A 398 -20.43 6.41 -16.73
C MET A 398 -20.66 6.30 -15.23
N SER A 399 -20.06 5.29 -14.59
CA SER A 399 -20.14 5.12 -13.13
C SER A 399 -19.60 6.34 -12.37
N ILE A 400 -18.54 6.99 -12.87
CA ILE A 400 -18.00 8.23 -12.27
C ILE A 400 -18.95 9.42 -12.50
N ILE A 401 -19.53 9.53 -13.69
CA ILE A 401 -20.49 10.60 -14.01
C ILE A 401 -21.75 10.51 -13.15
N GLU A 402 -22.26 9.29 -12.95
CA GLU A 402 -23.45 9.02 -12.14
C GLU A 402 -23.27 9.35 -10.65
N ARG A 403 -22.03 9.32 -10.13
CA ARG A 403 -21.75 9.73 -8.74
C ARG A 403 -21.98 11.23 -8.52
N GLY A 404 -21.78 12.07 -9.54
CA GLY A 404 -22.12 13.50 -9.53
C GLY A 404 -21.26 14.41 -8.64
N ASP A 405 -20.36 13.87 -7.84
CA ASP A 405 -19.51 14.58 -6.85
C ASP A 405 -18.06 14.82 -7.33
N VAL A 406 -17.64 14.16 -8.42
CA VAL A 406 -16.26 14.21 -8.92
C VAL A 406 -16.05 15.27 -10.00
N ILE A 407 -17.00 15.44 -10.92
CA ILE A 407 -16.80 16.26 -12.13
C ILE A 407 -17.34 17.68 -11.89
N PRO A 408 -16.51 18.74 -11.99
CA PRO A 408 -17.00 20.10 -11.90
C PRO A 408 -17.94 20.42 -13.07
N SER A 409 -19.14 20.90 -12.76
CA SER A 409 -20.12 21.33 -13.76
C SER A 409 -19.80 22.74 -14.23
N LEU A 410 -19.38 22.86 -15.50
CA LEU A 410 -19.36 24.16 -16.16
C LEU A 410 -20.78 24.50 -16.63
N PRO A 411 -21.25 25.75 -16.49
CA PRO A 411 -22.45 26.20 -17.18
C PRO A 411 -22.26 25.94 -18.68
N ASP A 412 -23.25 25.35 -19.34
CA ASP A 412 -23.26 25.28 -20.81
C ASP A 412 -23.10 26.73 -21.32
N GLU A 413 -21.92 27.05 -21.86
CA GLU A 413 -21.71 28.35 -22.49
C GLU A 413 -22.62 28.45 -23.71
N THR A 414 -23.82 28.97 -23.47
CA THR A 414 -24.60 29.66 -24.49
C THR A 414 -23.87 30.97 -24.78
N LYS A 415 -22.82 30.94 -25.61
CA LYS A 415 -22.25 32.17 -26.18
C LYS A 415 -21.88 32.00 -27.65
N GLU A 416 -22.73 32.64 -28.46
CA GLU A 416 -22.34 33.63 -29.47
C GLU A 416 -20.98 33.41 -30.14
N GLN A 417 -21.08 32.96 -31.38
CA GLN A 417 -20.04 33.02 -32.41
C GLN A 417 -19.32 34.38 -32.40
N ARG A 418 -18.07 34.38 -31.90
CA ARG A 418 -17.06 35.35 -32.35
C ARG A 418 -16.28 34.73 -33.51
N PRO A 419 -16.09 35.44 -34.62
CA PRO A 419 -15.54 34.87 -35.84
C PRO A 419 -14.02 34.71 -35.69
N GLY A 420 -13.59 33.47 -35.46
CA GLY A 420 -12.20 33.06 -35.38
C GLY A 420 -12.07 31.59 -35.73
N THR A 421 -12.25 31.27 -37.01
CA THR A 421 -11.89 30.00 -37.69
C THR A 421 -12.00 28.72 -36.84
N SER A 422 -13.21 28.37 -36.43
CA SER A 422 -13.54 27.03 -35.93
C SER A 422 -14.55 26.37 -36.87
N ASN A 423 -14.10 25.37 -37.63
CA ASN A 423 -14.99 24.51 -38.40
C ASN A 423 -15.71 23.56 -37.43
N THR A 424 -16.85 24.00 -36.89
CA THR A 424 -17.77 23.16 -36.13
C THR A 424 -19.17 23.28 -36.72
N ASN A 425 -19.45 22.40 -37.67
CA ASN A 425 -20.80 21.95 -38.01
C ASN A 425 -20.65 20.59 -38.71
N ARG A 426 -20.75 19.49 -37.96
CA ARG A 426 -21.18 18.20 -38.52
C ARG A 426 -21.80 17.30 -37.44
N PRO A 427 -23.00 16.74 -37.67
CA PRO A 427 -23.58 15.72 -36.81
C PRO A 427 -22.81 14.41 -36.91
N SER A 428 -23.07 13.51 -35.96
CA SER A 428 -22.66 12.10 -35.92
C SER A 428 -23.18 11.31 -37.13
N ALA A 429 -22.53 11.51 -38.27
CA ALA A 429 -22.51 10.70 -39.49
C ALA A 429 -21.74 11.56 -40.51
N SER A 430 -20.66 11.03 -41.12
CA SER A 430 -19.78 11.69 -42.12
C SER A 430 -18.54 12.46 -41.64
N PHE A 431 -17.73 11.87 -40.74
CA PHE A 431 -16.28 12.09 -40.83
C PHE A 431 -15.69 11.04 -41.79
N GLN A 432 -15.92 11.25 -43.09
CA GLN A 432 -15.02 10.73 -44.11
C GLN A 432 -13.95 11.79 -44.31
N PRO A 433 -12.71 11.61 -43.79
CA PRO A 433 -11.58 12.09 -44.56
C PRO A 433 -11.57 11.20 -45.81
N HIS A 434 -12.13 11.71 -46.90
CA HIS A 434 -11.79 11.19 -48.22
C HIS A 434 -10.31 11.51 -48.42
N ILE A 435 -9.45 10.59 -47.98
CA ILE A 435 -8.21 10.38 -48.70
C ILE A 435 -8.67 10.02 -50.12
N GLU A 436 -8.25 10.79 -51.12
CA GLU A 436 -8.25 10.28 -52.49
C GLU A 436 -7.65 8.87 -52.41
N ASN A 437 -8.34 7.85 -52.94
CA ASN A 437 -7.88 6.46 -52.94
C ASN A 437 -6.62 6.34 -53.80
N ASP A 438 -5.54 6.93 -53.33
CA ASP A 438 -4.24 7.01 -53.93
C ASP A 438 -3.32 6.04 -53.18
N PRO A 439 -3.02 4.89 -53.76
CA PRO A 439 -2.16 3.90 -53.14
C PRO A 439 -0.72 4.40 -52.94
N THR A 440 -0.30 5.50 -53.57
CA THR A 440 1.07 6.01 -53.39
C THR A 440 1.28 6.69 -52.05
N ILE A 441 0.21 7.17 -51.38
CA ILE A 441 0.29 7.87 -50.09
C ILE A 441 1.04 7.04 -49.04
N VAL A 442 0.70 5.74 -48.93
CA VAL A 442 1.37 4.83 -47.98
C VAL A 442 2.84 4.64 -48.35
N SER A 443 3.13 4.43 -49.64
CA SER A 443 4.51 4.29 -50.12
C SER A 443 5.36 5.53 -49.85
N ASP A 444 4.79 6.71 -50.02
CA ASP A 444 5.49 7.98 -49.81
C ASP A 444 5.68 8.29 -48.32
N LEU A 445 4.71 7.97 -47.47
CA LEU A 445 4.88 7.99 -46.01
C LEU A 445 6.02 7.04 -45.56
N MET A 446 6.05 5.82 -46.09
CA MET A 446 7.11 4.85 -45.78
C MET A 446 8.49 5.35 -46.24
N LYS A 447 8.61 5.90 -47.45
CA LYS A 447 9.87 6.48 -47.95
C LYS A 447 10.34 7.65 -47.08
N ARG A 448 9.44 8.55 -46.68
CA ARG A 448 9.75 9.67 -45.78
C ARG A 448 10.28 9.17 -44.43
N SER A 449 9.61 8.18 -43.83
CA SER A 449 10.05 7.58 -42.56
C SER A 449 11.42 6.93 -42.71
N GLN A 450 11.65 6.17 -43.78
CA GLN A 450 12.93 5.51 -44.04
C GLN A 450 14.08 6.50 -44.23
N ALA A 451 13.85 7.61 -44.94
CA ALA A 451 14.83 8.68 -45.11
C ALA A 451 15.18 9.34 -43.76
N SER A 452 14.17 9.63 -42.93
CA SER A 452 14.38 10.19 -41.59
C SER A 452 15.19 9.26 -40.69
N ILE A 453 14.93 7.95 -40.74
CA ILE A 453 15.68 6.95 -39.95
C ILE A 453 17.15 6.88 -40.40
N GLU A 454 17.42 6.98 -41.71
CA GLU A 454 18.77 6.93 -42.23
C GLU A 454 19.58 8.19 -41.86
N GLU A 455 18.96 9.37 -41.98
CA GLU A 455 19.55 10.63 -41.52
C GLU A 455 19.85 10.61 -40.02
N LEU A 456 18.91 10.09 -39.21
CA LEU A 456 19.08 9.89 -37.78
C LEU A 456 20.30 9.01 -37.47
N LYS A 457 20.42 7.85 -38.14
CA LYS A 457 21.54 6.91 -37.96
C LYS A 457 22.90 7.54 -38.26
N GLN A 458 22.98 8.35 -39.31
CA GLN A 458 24.22 9.02 -39.67
C GLN A 458 24.56 10.13 -38.68
N THR A 459 23.57 10.92 -38.27
CA THR A 459 23.78 12.09 -37.41
C THR A 459 24.12 11.67 -35.98
N ILE A 460 23.45 10.67 -35.42
CA ILE A 460 23.69 10.22 -34.04
C ILE A 460 25.11 9.68 -33.84
N GLN A 461 25.70 9.06 -34.87
CA GLN A 461 27.09 8.56 -34.83
C GLN A 461 28.13 9.67 -34.68
N THR A 462 27.77 10.91 -35.03
CA THR A 462 28.65 12.08 -34.87
C THR A 462 28.60 12.69 -33.48
N LYS A 463 27.68 12.24 -32.62
CA LYS A 463 27.45 12.76 -31.27
C LYS A 463 28.14 11.87 -30.24
N SER A 464 28.60 12.45 -29.13
CA SER A 464 29.22 11.70 -28.03
C SER A 464 28.97 12.38 -26.68
N GLY A 465 29.05 11.63 -25.59
CA GLY A 465 28.85 12.19 -24.25
C GLY A 465 27.45 12.79 -24.05
N ALA A 466 27.39 14.01 -23.50
CA ALA A 466 26.14 14.71 -23.23
C ALA A 466 25.39 15.10 -24.52
N ASP A 467 26.12 15.42 -25.61
CA ASP A 467 25.55 15.88 -26.88
C ASP A 467 24.62 14.84 -27.53
N VAL A 468 24.75 13.56 -27.16
CA VAL A 468 23.83 12.50 -27.62
C VAL A 468 22.44 12.70 -27.04
N PHE A 469 22.33 13.11 -25.77
CA PHE A 469 21.05 13.30 -25.11
C PHE A 469 20.31 14.53 -25.65
N ASP A 470 21.03 15.63 -25.87
CA ASP A 470 20.45 16.83 -26.49
C ASP A 470 19.94 16.52 -27.89
N PHE A 471 20.74 15.80 -28.68
CA PHE A 471 20.32 15.35 -30.01
C PHE A 471 19.09 14.43 -29.99
N ILE A 472 19.01 13.49 -29.04
CA ILE A 472 17.83 12.62 -28.90
C ILE A 472 16.57 13.47 -28.61
N LEU A 473 16.66 14.46 -27.73
CA LEU A 473 15.53 15.34 -27.41
C LEU A 473 15.09 16.18 -28.61
N GLU A 474 16.03 16.65 -29.42
CA GLU A 474 15.76 17.36 -30.68
C GLU A 474 15.07 16.44 -31.71
N ASP A 475 15.61 15.24 -31.92
CA ASP A 475 15.06 14.26 -32.87
C ASP A 475 13.64 13.82 -32.47
N PHE A 476 13.34 13.71 -31.18
CA PHE A 476 11.97 13.43 -30.72
C PHE A 476 10.94 14.47 -31.22
N GLN A 477 11.33 15.74 -31.40
CA GLN A 477 10.45 16.75 -32.00
C GLN A 477 10.18 16.48 -33.48
N GLN A 478 11.18 15.97 -34.21
CA GLN A 478 11.02 15.54 -35.60
C GLN A 478 10.15 14.29 -35.69
N LEU A 479 10.38 13.30 -34.82
CA LEU A 479 9.55 12.11 -34.71
C LEU A 479 8.09 12.47 -34.44
N LYS A 480 7.80 13.40 -33.52
CA LYS A 480 6.43 13.87 -33.27
C LYS A 480 5.77 14.41 -34.54
N LYS A 481 6.48 15.20 -35.35
CA LYS A 481 5.93 15.75 -36.59
C LYS A 481 5.57 14.65 -37.60
N ILE A 482 6.37 13.58 -37.66
CA ILE A 482 6.14 12.44 -38.54
C ILE A 482 4.94 11.61 -38.04
N VAL A 483 4.90 11.31 -36.73
CA VAL A 483 3.85 10.48 -36.12
C VAL A 483 2.48 11.17 -36.17
N PHE A 484 2.43 12.47 -35.89
CA PHE A 484 1.20 13.27 -35.91
C PHE A 484 0.97 13.98 -37.25
N ASP A 485 1.59 13.51 -38.33
CA ASP A 485 1.31 13.99 -39.69
C ASP A 485 -0.19 13.76 -40.01
N PRO A 486 -0.96 14.79 -40.43
CA PRO A 486 -2.39 14.65 -40.70
C PRO A 486 -2.71 13.64 -41.81
N GLN A 487 -1.84 13.48 -42.81
CA GLN A 487 -1.98 12.52 -43.89
C GLN A 487 -1.78 11.09 -43.36
N SER A 488 -0.78 10.89 -42.49
CA SER A 488 -0.62 9.63 -41.74
C SER A 488 -1.85 9.31 -40.91
N SER A 489 -2.39 10.33 -40.22
CA SER A 489 -3.57 10.21 -39.37
C SER A 489 -4.83 9.79 -40.13
N ALA A 490 -5.05 10.41 -41.29
CA ALA A 490 -6.15 10.06 -42.15
C ALA A 490 -6.06 8.60 -42.63
N VAL A 491 -4.85 8.10 -42.94
CA VAL A 491 -4.65 6.74 -43.49
C VAL A 491 -5.04 5.69 -42.47
N PHE A 492 -4.55 5.78 -41.23
CA PHE A 492 -4.91 4.78 -40.21
C PHE A 492 -6.37 4.92 -39.78
N MET A 493 -6.92 6.14 -39.72
CA MET A 493 -8.34 6.34 -39.40
C MET A 493 -9.26 5.74 -40.47
N ALA A 494 -8.88 5.81 -41.75
CA ALA A 494 -9.62 5.15 -42.82
C ALA A 494 -9.67 3.62 -42.62
N ALA A 495 -8.56 3.00 -42.21
CA ALA A 495 -8.51 1.57 -41.90
C ALA A 495 -9.37 1.20 -40.67
N ILE A 496 -9.31 2.00 -39.60
CA ILE A 496 -10.16 1.82 -38.40
C ILE A 496 -11.64 1.91 -38.78
N ASN A 497 -12.03 2.95 -39.52
CA ASN A 497 -13.41 3.15 -39.97
C ASN A 497 -13.88 2.00 -40.87
N ALA A 498 -13.02 1.50 -41.77
CA ALA A 498 -13.34 0.34 -42.61
C ALA A 498 -13.57 -0.93 -41.76
N SER A 499 -12.74 -1.14 -40.73
CA SER A 499 -12.92 -2.26 -39.80
C SER A 499 -14.25 -2.17 -39.02
N PHE A 500 -14.69 -0.97 -38.66
CA PHE A 500 -16.01 -0.77 -38.03
C PHE A 500 -17.17 -0.94 -39.02
N TRP A 501 -16.98 -0.63 -40.29
CA TRP A 501 -18.02 -0.82 -41.28
C TRP A 501 -18.25 -2.30 -41.62
N LEU A 502 -17.20 -3.12 -41.47
CA LEU A 502 -17.23 -4.56 -41.75
C LEU A 502 -17.76 -5.43 -40.60
N ASN A 503 -17.66 -4.95 -39.35
CA ASN A 503 -18.12 -5.64 -38.14
C ASN A 503 -19.42 -5.02 -37.63
#